data_AF-A0A936HY19-F1
#
_entry.id   AF-A0A936HY19-F1
#
_cell.length_a   1.000
_cell.length_b   1.000
_cell.length_c   1.000
_cell.angle_alpha   90.00
_cell.angle_beta   90.00
_cell.angle_gamma   90.00
#
_symmetry.space_group_name_H-M   'P 1'
#
loop_
_entity.id
_entity.type
_entity.pdbx_description
1 polymer ?
#
loop_
_entity_poly.entity_id
_entity_poly.type
_entity_poly.pdbx_seq_one_letter_code
_entity_poly.pdbx_strand_id
1 'polypeptide(L)'
;MNRHALRSVSAMLCCSALCLSGVASAAAGGGPAPFGQLAGVSRHLPPPTVATEQARWQEIRAARRPSRIVALCEAFSNDFPDSSLREEVRKLGGGAAKALSVQYDVGLSGDLFEAGGKDPVLASRLAEAARGNAVAAFELAQTLGKQGFGDYSGNYAGNYGQERWLRFAAKLGHARASWELAELYNIHGRIAEAAHFEKRATELGYKPPPRLSNRDY
;
A
#
# COMPACT_ATOMS: atom_id res chain seq x y z
N MET A 1 36.28 -31.36 -9.59
CA MET A 1 36.93 -30.25 -10.34
C MET A 1 36.05 -29.02 -10.23
N ASN A 2 36.53 -28.02 -9.48
CA ASN A 2 35.86 -26.80 -9.07
C ASN A 2 35.64 -25.82 -10.24
N ARG A 3 34.50 -25.11 -10.24
CA ARG A 3 34.39 -23.79 -10.86
C ARG A 3 33.75 -22.80 -9.87
N HIS A 4 34.63 -22.10 -9.16
CA HIS A 4 34.41 -20.78 -8.54
C HIS A 4 34.08 -19.78 -9.65
N ALA A 5 32.99 -19.00 -9.53
CA ALA A 5 32.96 -17.63 -9.02
C ALA A 5 33.77 -16.63 -9.85
N LEU A 6 33.10 -15.60 -10.38
CA LEU A 6 33.52 -14.19 -10.26
C LEU A 6 32.35 -13.27 -10.67
N ARG A 7 31.96 -12.43 -9.70
CA ARG A 7 31.03 -11.32 -9.77
C ARG A 7 31.80 -10.04 -10.11
N SER A 8 31.05 -9.04 -10.60
CA SER A 8 31.20 -7.59 -10.30
C SER A 8 32.36 -6.83 -10.95
N VAL A 9 32.07 -5.69 -11.60
CA VAL A 9 32.39 -4.33 -11.11
C VAL A 9 31.43 -3.33 -11.75
N SER A 10 30.72 -2.57 -10.90
CA SER A 10 29.94 -1.38 -11.24
C SER A 10 30.76 -0.12 -10.94
N ALA A 11 30.57 0.88 -11.80
CA ALA A 11 30.53 2.33 -11.56
C ALA A 11 31.49 2.96 -10.53
N MET A 12 32.42 3.75 -11.05
CA MET A 12 33.22 4.73 -10.31
C MET A 12 33.12 6.04 -11.08
N LEU A 13 32.48 7.07 -10.52
CA LEU A 13 32.72 8.49 -10.84
C LEU A 13 32.04 9.38 -9.79
N CYS A 14 32.81 9.66 -8.74
CA CYS A 14 32.69 10.87 -7.93
C CYS A 14 33.00 12.09 -8.80
N CYS A 15 32.24 13.17 -8.64
CA CYS A 15 32.71 14.51 -8.99
C CYS A 15 32.36 15.46 -7.84
N SER A 16 33.41 15.91 -7.16
CA SER A 16 33.37 16.87 -6.07
C SER A 16 33.58 18.29 -6.59
N ALA A 17 32.91 19.23 -5.92
CA ALA A 17 33.36 20.57 -5.53
C ALA A 17 33.83 21.58 -6.58
N LEU A 18 33.16 22.74 -6.58
CA LEU A 18 33.82 24.04 -6.70
C LEU A 18 33.03 25.13 -5.96
N CYS A 19 33.71 25.75 -5.00
CA CYS A 19 33.27 26.92 -4.23
C CYS A 19 33.62 28.23 -4.96
N LEU A 20 32.96 29.30 -4.53
CA LEU A 20 33.41 30.70 -4.33
C LEU A 20 32.64 31.80 -5.07
N SER A 21 32.46 32.88 -4.30
CA SER A 21 32.03 34.26 -4.61
C SER A 21 30.51 34.48 -4.52
N GLY A 22 29.97 35.47 -3.79
CA GLY A 22 30.56 36.61 -3.12
C GLY A 22 29.47 37.47 -2.44
N VAL A 23 29.98 38.33 -1.57
CA VAL A 23 29.41 39.32 -0.64
C VAL A 23 28.27 40.21 -1.18
N ALA A 24 27.27 40.51 -0.33
CA ALA A 24 26.73 41.86 -0.11
C ALA A 24 25.82 41.93 1.12
N SER A 25 26.20 42.78 2.07
CA SER A 25 25.47 43.19 3.27
C SER A 25 24.86 44.56 3.02
N ALA A 26 23.57 44.77 3.35
CA ALA A 26 23.03 46.06 3.81
C ALA A 26 21.53 46.01 4.17
N ALA A 27 21.26 46.20 5.46
CA ALA A 27 20.35 47.19 6.07
C ALA A 27 18.80 47.12 5.96
N ALA A 28 18.21 47.67 7.04
CA ALA A 28 16.81 48.03 7.34
C ALA A 28 15.91 46.86 7.82
N GLY A 29 15.25 46.88 8.97
CA GLY A 29 14.86 47.98 9.87
C GLY A 29 13.32 48.06 9.92
N GLY A 30 12.73 47.73 11.07
CA GLY A 30 11.41 48.25 11.48
C GLY A 30 10.23 47.28 11.57
N GLY A 31 9.78 47.02 12.81
CA GLY A 31 8.35 46.99 13.17
C GLY A 31 7.65 45.63 13.30
N PRO A 32 7.17 45.25 14.51
CA PRO A 32 6.22 44.15 14.66
C PRO A 32 4.82 44.61 14.22
N ALA A 33 4.30 44.04 13.14
CA ALA A 33 2.91 44.23 12.75
C ALA A 33 1.98 43.45 13.69
N PRO A 34 0.87 44.06 14.15
CA PRO A 34 -0.08 43.44 15.07
C PRO A 34 -0.96 42.39 14.37
N PHE A 35 -1.43 41.46 15.19
CA PHE A 35 -2.42 40.43 14.90
C PHE A 35 -3.56 40.93 13.98
N GLY A 36 -3.47 40.56 12.70
CA GLY A 36 -4.53 40.69 11.72
C GLY A 36 -5.39 39.44 11.73
N GLN A 37 -6.60 39.57 12.28
CA GLN A 37 -7.77 38.73 12.12
C GLN A 37 -7.73 37.87 10.84
N LEU A 38 -7.48 36.56 10.96
CA LEU A 38 -7.80 35.61 9.89
C LEU A 38 -9.31 35.47 9.85
N ALA A 39 -9.95 36.35 9.09
CA ALA A 39 -11.35 36.21 8.69
C ALA A 39 -11.52 34.81 8.10
N GLY A 40 -12.40 34.02 8.72
CA GLY A 40 -12.82 32.74 8.20
C GLY A 40 -13.39 32.94 6.81
N VAL A 41 -12.61 32.59 5.79
CA VAL A 41 -13.12 32.38 4.45
C VAL A 41 -14.02 31.16 4.56
N SER A 42 -15.31 31.39 4.83
CA SER A 42 -16.37 30.46 4.48
C SER A 42 -16.17 30.17 3.00
N ARG A 43 -15.57 29.02 2.71
CA ARG A 43 -15.53 28.46 1.36
C ARG A 43 -16.98 28.14 1.02
N HIS A 44 -17.71 29.15 0.55
CA HIS A 44 -18.95 28.90 -0.15
C HIS A 44 -18.54 28.14 -1.40
N LEU A 45 -18.55 26.82 -1.30
CA LEU A 45 -18.33 25.95 -2.44
C LEU A 45 -19.45 26.31 -3.44
N PRO A 46 -19.10 26.61 -4.71
CA PRO A 46 -20.12 26.77 -5.74
C PRO A 46 -20.98 25.50 -5.78
N PRO A 47 -22.28 25.61 -6.15
CA PRO A 47 -23.17 24.46 -6.19
C PRO A 47 -22.53 23.34 -7.03
N PRO A 48 -22.64 22.08 -6.58
CA PRO A 48 -22.01 20.96 -7.26
C PRO A 48 -22.49 20.90 -8.72
N THR A 49 -21.57 21.15 -9.64
CA THR A 49 -21.77 20.96 -11.08
C THR A 49 -21.34 19.56 -11.49
N VAL A 50 -21.85 19.06 -12.61
CA VAL A 50 -21.42 17.77 -13.19
C VAL A 50 -19.90 17.75 -13.44
N ALA A 51 -19.31 18.89 -13.83
CA ALA A 51 -17.86 19.01 -14.01
C ALA A 51 -17.09 18.84 -12.69
N THR A 52 -17.60 19.40 -11.59
CA THR A 52 -16.98 19.23 -10.26
C THR A 52 -17.17 17.82 -9.72
N GLU A 53 -18.32 17.20 -9.94
CA GLU A 53 -18.59 15.80 -9.55
C GLU A 53 -17.62 14.85 -10.27
N GLN A 54 -17.47 15.01 -11.58
CA GLN A 54 -16.56 14.21 -12.39
C GLN A 54 -15.09 14.39 -11.97
N ALA A 55 -14.68 15.62 -11.63
CA ALA A 55 -13.33 15.89 -11.14
C ALA A 55 -13.06 15.20 -9.79
N ARG A 56 -14.01 15.26 -8.85
CA ARG A 56 -13.93 14.56 -7.56
C ARG A 56 -13.88 13.04 -7.73
N TRP A 57 -14.66 12.52 -8.67
CA TRP A 57 -14.62 11.10 -8.99
C TRP A 57 -13.25 10.67 -9.53
N GLN A 58 -12.63 11.46 -10.42
CA GLN A 58 -11.27 11.15 -10.87
C GLN A 58 -10.23 11.25 -9.75
N GLU A 59 -10.41 12.15 -8.79
CA GLU A 59 -9.56 12.24 -7.58
C GLU A 59 -9.60 10.93 -6.77
N ILE A 60 -10.79 10.37 -6.54
CA ILE A 60 -10.97 9.07 -5.87
C ILE A 60 -10.26 7.95 -6.63
N ARG A 61 -10.37 7.93 -7.97
CA ARG A 61 -9.74 6.91 -8.81
C ARG A 61 -8.21 7.03 -8.84
N ALA A 62 -7.68 8.24 -8.75
CA ALA A 62 -6.24 8.48 -8.71
C ALA A 62 -5.61 8.15 -7.36
N ALA A 63 -6.38 8.23 -6.27
CA ALA A 63 -5.89 7.95 -4.92
C ALA A 63 -5.46 6.48 -4.77
N ARG A 64 -4.30 6.28 -4.12
CA ARG A 64 -3.68 4.96 -3.91
C ARG A 64 -3.63 4.51 -2.46
N ARG A 65 -3.67 5.44 -1.49
CA ARG A 65 -3.68 5.10 -0.06
C ARG A 65 -5.10 4.76 0.41
N PRO A 66 -5.31 3.67 1.16
CA PRO A 66 -6.63 3.33 1.71
C PRO A 66 -7.26 4.47 2.51
N SER A 67 -6.49 5.13 3.39
CA SER A 67 -6.97 6.26 4.20
C SER A 67 -7.43 7.46 3.36
N ARG A 68 -6.69 7.80 2.30
CA ARG A 68 -7.06 8.89 1.39
C ARG A 68 -8.33 8.55 0.63
N ILE A 69 -8.45 7.31 0.16
CA ILE A 69 -9.63 6.83 -0.55
C ILE A 69 -10.88 6.94 0.34
N VAL A 70 -10.82 6.48 1.59
CA VAL A 70 -11.92 6.57 2.56
C VAL A 70 -12.36 8.02 2.74
N ALA A 71 -11.42 8.92 3.06
CA ALA A 71 -11.72 10.34 3.28
C ALA A 71 -12.34 11.01 2.04
N LEU A 72 -11.88 10.66 0.84
CA LEU A 72 -12.46 11.19 -0.40
C LEU A 72 -13.85 10.64 -0.68
N CYS A 73 -14.12 9.37 -0.38
CA CYS A 73 -15.45 8.78 -0.57
C CYS A 73 -16.48 9.37 0.40
N GLU A 74 -16.08 9.61 1.65
CA GLU A 74 -16.91 10.28 2.65
C GLU A 74 -17.22 11.73 2.23
N ALA A 75 -16.20 12.49 1.81
CA ALA A 75 -16.40 13.84 1.30
C ALA A 75 -17.32 13.87 0.08
N PHE A 76 -17.13 12.95 -0.88
CA PHE A 76 -17.98 12.85 -2.07
C PHE A 76 -19.44 12.54 -1.69
N SER A 77 -19.66 11.62 -0.77
CA SER A 77 -21.02 11.24 -0.34
C SER A 77 -21.75 12.38 0.37
N ASN A 78 -21.01 13.26 1.05
CA ASN A 78 -21.56 14.46 1.69
C ASN A 78 -21.82 15.59 0.69
N ASP A 79 -20.90 15.82 -0.26
CA ASP A 79 -20.98 16.90 -1.24
C ASP A 79 -22.01 16.59 -2.34
N PHE A 80 -22.17 15.32 -2.70
CA PHE A 80 -23.03 14.86 -3.80
C PHE A 80 -23.94 13.71 -3.35
N PRO A 81 -24.93 13.97 -2.47
CA PRO A 81 -25.86 12.94 -2.08
C PRO A 81 -26.52 12.36 -3.33
N ASP A 82 -27.22 13.12 -4.17
CA ASP A 82 -28.05 12.56 -5.25
C ASP A 82 -27.28 12.14 -6.53
N SER A 83 -25.96 11.92 -6.40
CA SER A 83 -25.11 11.42 -7.48
C SER A 83 -25.51 10.01 -7.95
N SER A 84 -25.44 9.78 -9.26
CA SER A 84 -25.55 8.44 -9.85
C SER A 84 -24.38 7.52 -9.46
N LEU A 85 -23.25 8.08 -9.02
CA LEU A 85 -22.05 7.37 -8.59
C LEU A 85 -22.10 6.96 -7.11
N ARG A 86 -23.16 7.32 -6.36
CA ARG A 86 -23.27 7.07 -4.91
C ARG A 86 -22.98 5.62 -4.53
N GLU A 87 -23.58 4.66 -5.24
CA GLU A 87 -23.40 3.24 -4.95
C GLU A 87 -21.98 2.74 -5.23
N GLU A 88 -21.35 3.24 -6.29
CA GLU A 88 -19.98 2.90 -6.63
C GLU A 88 -19.00 3.46 -5.60
N VAL A 89 -19.17 4.73 -5.21
CA VAL A 89 -18.37 5.39 -4.18
C VAL A 89 -18.55 4.70 -2.83
N ARG A 90 -19.77 4.31 -2.46
CA ARG A 90 -20.05 3.55 -1.24
C ARG A 90 -19.32 2.21 -1.22
N LYS A 91 -19.39 1.45 -2.32
CA LYS A 91 -18.70 0.16 -2.44
C LYS A 91 -17.18 0.32 -2.36
N LEU A 92 -16.64 1.30 -3.07
CA LEU A 92 -15.21 1.59 -3.09
C LEU A 92 -14.71 2.04 -1.72
N GLY A 93 -15.45 2.93 -1.05
CA GLY A 93 -15.16 3.40 0.31
C GLY A 93 -15.20 2.26 1.33
N GLY A 94 -16.20 1.37 1.26
CA GLY A 94 -16.28 0.20 2.13
C GLY A 94 -15.11 -0.78 1.94
N GLY A 95 -14.69 -1.02 0.69
CA GLY A 95 -13.52 -1.82 0.38
C GLY A 95 -12.22 -1.20 0.90
N ALA A 96 -12.05 0.11 0.72
CA ALA A 96 -10.89 0.85 1.22
C ALA A 96 -10.84 0.93 2.75
N ALA A 97 -12.00 1.07 3.42
CA ALA A 97 -12.08 1.04 4.88
C ALA A 97 -11.67 -0.33 5.45
N LYS A 98 -12.14 -1.42 4.81
CA LYS A 98 -11.68 -2.77 5.15
C LYS A 98 -10.17 -2.92 4.93
N ALA A 99 -9.65 -2.45 3.81
CA ALA A 99 -8.22 -2.45 3.52
C ALA A 99 -7.42 -1.67 4.56
N LEU A 100 -7.89 -0.48 4.97
CA LEU A 100 -7.23 0.36 5.97
C LEU A 100 -7.18 -0.33 7.34
N SER A 101 -8.28 -0.92 7.80
CA SER A 101 -8.31 -1.68 9.06
C SER A 101 -7.31 -2.85 9.01
N VAL A 102 -7.33 -3.64 7.93
CA VAL A 102 -6.41 -4.76 7.76
C VAL A 102 -4.95 -4.29 7.66
N GLN A 103 -4.70 -3.15 7.03
CA GLN A 103 -3.36 -2.56 6.92
C GLN A 103 -2.75 -2.33 8.30
N TYR A 104 -3.52 -1.72 9.22
CA TYR A 104 -3.06 -1.49 10.59
C TYR A 104 -2.83 -2.79 11.35
N ASP A 105 -3.77 -3.74 11.26
CA ASP A 105 -3.67 -5.06 11.91
C ASP A 105 -2.39 -5.82 11.56
N VAL A 106 -1.90 -5.71 10.33
CA VAL A 106 -0.72 -6.45 9.85
C VAL A 106 0.56 -5.62 9.89
N GLY A 107 0.49 -4.37 10.34
CA GLY A 107 1.63 -3.45 10.40
C GLY A 107 2.20 -3.10 9.03
N LEU A 108 1.35 -3.01 7.99
CA LEU A 108 1.77 -2.60 6.65
C LEU A 108 1.83 -1.06 6.57
N SER A 109 2.98 -0.51 6.16
CA SER A 109 3.07 0.95 5.99
C SER A 109 2.18 1.43 4.85
N GLY A 110 1.53 2.58 5.04
CA GLY A 110 0.72 3.22 4.01
C GLY A 110 1.53 3.66 2.80
N ASP A 111 2.82 3.95 2.99
CA ASP A 111 3.71 4.40 1.91
C ASP A 111 3.97 3.29 0.87
N LEU A 112 3.79 2.01 1.27
CA LEU A 112 3.94 0.88 0.34
C LEU A 112 2.90 0.91 -0.77
N PHE A 113 1.72 1.50 -0.55
CA PHE A 113 0.70 1.65 -1.58
C PHE A 113 1.07 2.70 -2.65
N GLU A 114 2.07 3.54 -2.38
CA GLU A 114 2.59 4.53 -3.32
C GLU A 114 3.92 4.13 -3.96
N ALA A 115 4.55 3.06 -3.47
CA ALA A 115 5.84 2.57 -3.94
C ALA A 115 5.85 2.07 -5.41
N GLY A 116 4.69 1.98 -6.07
CA GLY A 116 4.56 1.51 -7.45
C GLY A 116 5.34 2.32 -8.49
N GLY A 117 5.80 3.53 -8.15
CA GLY A 117 6.78 4.30 -8.94
C GLY A 117 6.49 4.33 -10.43
N LYS A 118 7.45 3.80 -11.23
CA LYS A 118 7.42 3.76 -12.70
C LYS A 118 6.77 2.52 -13.30
N ASP A 119 6.43 1.50 -12.49
CA ASP A 119 5.81 0.27 -12.99
C ASP A 119 4.28 0.42 -12.97
N PRO A 120 3.63 0.56 -14.14
CA PRO A 120 2.18 0.74 -14.21
C PRO A 120 1.39 -0.49 -13.74
N VAL A 121 1.95 -1.70 -13.89
CA VAL A 121 1.28 -2.94 -13.48
C VAL A 121 1.28 -3.03 -11.96
N LEU A 122 2.44 -2.83 -11.33
CA LEU A 122 2.56 -2.77 -9.87
C LEU A 122 1.69 -1.66 -9.27
N ALA A 123 1.70 -0.48 -9.88
CA ALA A 123 0.85 0.65 -9.47
C ALA A 123 -0.64 0.31 -9.52
N SER A 124 -1.11 -0.37 -10.58
CA SER A 124 -2.51 -0.81 -10.68
C SER A 124 -2.87 -1.79 -9.57
N ARG A 125 -2.00 -2.77 -9.31
CA ARG A 125 -2.22 -3.77 -8.26
C ARG A 125 -2.23 -3.19 -6.85
N LEU A 126 -1.33 -2.24 -6.57
CA LEU A 126 -1.34 -1.51 -5.31
C LEU A 126 -2.65 -0.73 -5.14
N ALA A 127 -3.13 -0.08 -6.20
CA ALA A 127 -4.39 0.66 -6.15
C ALA A 127 -5.61 -0.26 -5.99
N GLU A 128 -5.63 -1.44 -6.62
CA GLU A 128 -6.67 -2.45 -6.42
C GLU A 128 -6.65 -3.02 -4.98
N ALA A 129 -5.47 -3.35 -4.46
CA ALA A 129 -5.31 -3.84 -3.09
C ALA A 129 -5.75 -2.78 -2.07
N ALA A 130 -5.46 -1.50 -2.31
CA ALA A 130 -5.89 -0.40 -1.46
C ALA A 130 -7.41 -0.24 -1.39
N ARG A 131 -8.14 -0.73 -2.40
CA ARG A 131 -9.61 -0.77 -2.45
C ARG A 131 -10.18 -2.07 -1.89
N GLY A 132 -9.35 -2.90 -1.27
CA GLY A 132 -9.77 -4.15 -0.63
C GLY A 132 -9.79 -5.36 -1.56
N ASN A 133 -9.18 -5.30 -2.75
CA ASN A 133 -9.06 -6.47 -3.61
C ASN A 133 -8.04 -7.48 -3.03
N ALA A 134 -8.56 -8.60 -2.50
CA ALA A 134 -7.76 -9.65 -1.89
C ALA A 134 -6.86 -10.40 -2.89
N VAL A 135 -7.27 -10.50 -4.17
CA VAL A 135 -6.49 -11.14 -5.24
C VAL A 135 -5.30 -10.27 -5.60
N ALA A 136 -5.51 -8.96 -5.79
CA ALA A 136 -4.42 -8.02 -6.05
C ALA A 136 -3.38 -8.01 -4.92
N ALA A 137 -3.84 -8.05 -3.66
CA ALA A 137 -2.96 -8.19 -2.50
C ALA A 137 -2.13 -9.49 -2.52
N PHE A 138 -2.73 -10.60 -2.95
CA PHE A 138 -2.01 -11.87 -3.09
C PHE A 138 -0.98 -11.82 -4.22
N GLU A 139 -1.34 -11.27 -5.39
CA GLU A 139 -0.40 -11.09 -6.50
C GLU A 139 0.80 -10.21 -6.12
N LEU A 140 0.57 -9.17 -5.31
CA LEU A 140 1.64 -8.35 -4.72
C LEU A 140 2.55 -9.18 -3.82
N ALA A 141 1.98 -10.04 -2.98
CA ALA A 141 2.78 -10.94 -2.14
C ALA A 141 3.69 -11.84 -2.99
N GLN A 142 3.16 -12.41 -4.08
CA GLN A 142 3.94 -13.27 -4.97
C GLN A 142 5.00 -12.52 -5.77
N THR A 143 4.69 -11.30 -6.20
CA THR A 143 5.62 -10.48 -6.98
C THR A 143 6.77 -9.98 -6.12
N LEU A 144 6.45 -9.43 -4.95
CA LEU A 144 7.43 -8.87 -4.01
C LEU A 144 8.25 -9.95 -3.30
N GLY A 145 7.66 -11.11 -3.01
CA GLY A 145 8.39 -12.25 -2.44
C GLY A 145 9.41 -12.86 -3.40
N LYS A 146 9.14 -12.83 -4.72
CA LYS A 146 10.08 -13.32 -5.74
C LYS A 146 11.19 -12.33 -6.07
N GLN A 147 10.88 -11.04 -6.05
CA GLN A 147 11.83 -10.00 -6.44
C GLN A 147 12.76 -9.61 -5.29
N GLY A 148 12.31 -9.76 -4.03
CA GLY A 148 12.95 -9.09 -2.90
C GLY A 148 12.84 -7.57 -3.08
N PHE A 149 12.56 -6.81 -2.03
CA PHE A 149 12.57 -5.36 -2.18
C PHE A 149 14.03 -4.93 -2.46
N GLY A 150 14.34 -4.66 -3.73
CA GLY A 150 15.63 -4.14 -4.16
C GLY A 150 15.85 -2.75 -3.57
N ASP A 151 16.99 -2.58 -2.92
CA ASP A 151 17.63 -1.31 -2.53
C ASP A 151 16.94 -0.36 -1.53
N TYR A 152 15.71 -0.61 -1.08
CA TYR A 152 15.13 0.18 0.02
C TYR A 152 14.84 -0.71 1.23
N SER A 153 15.63 -0.54 2.29
CA SER A 153 15.63 -1.24 3.59
C SER A 153 16.53 -2.49 3.66
N GLY A 154 17.68 -2.33 4.34
CA GLY A 154 18.60 -3.42 4.66
C GLY A 154 17.94 -4.64 5.31
N ASN A 155 18.46 -5.83 4.95
CA ASN A 155 18.40 -7.13 5.62
C ASN A 155 17.05 -7.70 6.15
N TYR A 156 15.89 -7.09 5.87
CA TYR A 156 14.57 -7.65 6.22
C TYR A 156 13.60 -7.75 5.02
N ALA A 157 14.08 -7.54 3.80
CA ALA A 157 13.25 -7.23 2.63
C ALA A 157 12.80 -8.43 1.76
N GLY A 158 13.28 -9.65 2.00
CA GLY A 158 12.91 -10.82 1.18
C GLY A 158 11.62 -11.52 1.65
N ASN A 159 11.54 -11.89 2.93
CA ASN A 159 10.46 -12.74 3.46
C ASN A 159 9.40 -11.97 4.27
N TYR A 160 9.80 -10.94 5.02
CA TYR A 160 8.86 -10.16 5.85
C TYR A 160 7.90 -9.31 5.01
N GLY A 161 8.32 -8.89 3.82
CA GLY A 161 7.45 -8.20 2.85
C GLY A 161 6.35 -9.13 2.33
N GLN A 162 6.74 -10.32 1.86
CA GLN A 162 5.81 -11.34 1.40
C GLN A 162 4.85 -11.77 2.52
N GLU A 163 5.36 -12.06 3.72
CA GLU A 163 4.53 -12.46 4.86
C GLU A 163 3.47 -11.39 5.19
N ARG A 164 3.86 -10.11 5.23
CA ARG A 164 2.92 -9.00 5.49
C ARG A 164 1.83 -8.90 4.42
N TRP A 165 2.18 -9.03 3.14
CA TRP A 165 1.19 -9.02 2.05
C TRP A 165 0.30 -10.27 2.04
N LEU A 166 0.84 -11.44 2.40
CA LEU A 166 0.02 -12.66 2.60
C LEU A 166 -0.96 -12.49 3.75
N ARG A 167 -0.53 -11.96 4.90
CA ARG A 167 -1.41 -11.62 6.03
C ARG A 167 -2.51 -10.64 5.60
N PHE A 168 -2.14 -9.60 4.84
CA PHE A 168 -3.07 -8.62 4.30
C PHE A 168 -4.13 -9.27 3.39
N ALA A 169 -3.70 -10.07 2.41
CA ALA A 169 -4.59 -10.79 1.50
C ALA A 169 -5.49 -11.81 2.23
N ALA A 170 -4.95 -12.58 3.18
CA ALA A 170 -5.68 -13.56 3.97
C ALA A 170 -6.78 -12.91 4.83
N LYS A 171 -6.46 -11.78 5.49
CA LYS A 171 -7.44 -11.00 6.26
C LYS A 171 -8.51 -10.36 5.38
N LEU A 172 -8.17 -9.93 4.16
CA LEU A 172 -9.16 -9.49 3.17
C LEU A 172 -10.09 -10.61 2.68
N GLY A 173 -9.67 -11.87 2.77
CA GLY A 173 -10.48 -13.05 2.46
C GLY A 173 -9.92 -13.93 1.34
N HIS A 174 -8.63 -13.84 1.02
CA HIS A 174 -8.02 -14.69 -0.01
C HIS A 174 -7.69 -16.08 0.54
N ALA A 175 -8.40 -17.10 0.05
CA ALA A 175 -8.30 -18.48 0.55
C ALA A 175 -6.89 -19.07 0.34
N ARG A 176 -6.33 -18.92 -0.87
CA ARG A 176 -4.99 -19.39 -1.21
C ARG A 176 -3.89 -18.65 -0.43
N ALA A 177 -4.08 -17.38 -0.13
CA ALA A 177 -3.11 -16.63 0.69
C ALA A 177 -3.08 -17.15 2.13
N SER A 178 -4.25 -17.52 2.66
CA SER A 178 -4.36 -18.15 3.99
C SER A 178 -3.61 -19.49 4.02
N TRP A 179 -3.76 -20.31 2.98
CA TRP A 179 -3.01 -21.57 2.89
C TRP A 179 -1.49 -21.37 2.77
N GLU A 180 -1.03 -20.47 1.89
CA GLU A 180 0.40 -20.22 1.73
C GLU A 180 1.03 -19.63 3.00
N LEU A 181 0.28 -18.81 3.75
CA LEU A 181 0.73 -18.32 5.05
C LEU A 181 0.85 -19.45 6.09
N ALA A 182 -0.07 -20.41 6.08
CA ALA A 182 0.02 -21.58 6.93
C ALA A 182 1.23 -22.47 6.58
N GLU A 183 1.50 -22.70 5.30
CA GLU A 183 2.70 -23.41 4.85
C GLU A 183 3.97 -22.67 5.30
N LEU A 184 4.01 -21.35 5.12
CA LEU A 184 5.10 -20.52 5.60
C LEU A 184 5.30 -20.70 7.12
N TYR A 185 4.24 -20.74 7.91
CA TYR A 185 4.33 -20.90 9.36
C TYR A 185 4.72 -22.29 9.82
N ASN A 186 4.27 -23.34 9.11
CA ASN A 186 4.73 -24.70 9.35
C ASN A 186 6.25 -24.81 9.14
N ILE A 187 6.80 -24.19 8.08
CA ILE A 187 8.25 -24.16 7.82
C ILE A 187 9.01 -23.47 8.96
N HIS A 188 8.45 -22.41 9.52
CA HIS A 188 9.07 -21.64 10.62
C HIS A 188 8.75 -22.20 12.02
N GLY A 189 8.07 -23.35 12.13
CA GLY A 189 7.70 -23.96 13.41
C GLY A 189 6.61 -23.22 14.20
N ARG A 190 5.90 -22.27 13.58
CA ARG A 190 4.81 -21.49 14.20
C ARG A 190 3.47 -22.23 14.08
N ILE A 191 3.38 -23.40 14.73
CA ILE A 191 2.29 -24.38 14.54
C ILE A 191 0.90 -23.82 14.88
N ALA A 192 0.78 -23.04 15.96
CA ALA A 192 -0.51 -22.45 16.36
C ALA A 192 -1.06 -21.46 15.32
N GLU A 193 -0.19 -20.60 14.77
CA GLU A 193 -0.57 -19.66 13.72
C GLU A 193 -0.86 -20.40 12.41
N ALA A 194 -0.08 -21.43 12.08
CA ALA A 194 -0.33 -22.26 10.90
C ALA A 194 -1.73 -22.87 10.94
N ALA A 195 -2.10 -23.54 12.04
CA ALA A 195 -3.43 -24.14 12.22
C ALA A 195 -4.58 -23.13 12.08
N HIS A 196 -4.38 -21.90 12.59
CA HIS A 196 -5.36 -20.81 12.43
C HIS A 196 -5.60 -20.48 10.94
N PHE A 197 -4.53 -20.33 10.16
CA PHE A 197 -4.63 -19.99 8.75
C PHE A 197 -5.04 -21.16 7.85
N GLU A 198 -4.74 -22.41 8.22
CA GLU A 198 -5.28 -23.61 7.56
C GLU A 198 -6.80 -23.65 7.68
N LYS A 199 -7.33 -23.46 8.91
CA LYS A 199 -8.77 -23.41 9.16
C LYS A 199 -9.42 -22.27 8.37
N ARG A 200 -8.81 -21.08 8.36
CA ARG A 200 -9.32 -19.96 7.57
C ARG A 200 -9.35 -20.26 6.07
N ALA A 201 -8.32 -20.93 5.54
CA ALA A 201 -8.29 -21.31 4.13
C ALA A 201 -9.45 -22.24 3.76
N THR A 202 -9.73 -23.24 4.59
CA THR A 202 -10.84 -24.18 4.35
C THR A 202 -12.21 -23.54 4.52
N GLU A 203 -12.39 -22.64 5.49
CA GLU A 203 -13.60 -21.82 5.64
C GLU A 203 -13.87 -20.94 4.40
N LEU A 204 -12.81 -20.44 3.76
CA LEU A 204 -12.90 -19.68 2.51
C LEU A 204 -13.02 -20.57 1.26
N GLY A 205 -13.17 -21.89 1.44
CA GLY A 205 -13.40 -22.86 0.35
C GLY A 205 -12.14 -23.41 -0.31
N TYR A 206 -10.95 -23.11 0.21
CA TYR A 206 -9.72 -23.70 -0.32
C TYR A 206 -9.63 -25.19 0.05
N LYS A 207 -9.40 -26.03 -0.95
CA LYS A 207 -9.19 -27.47 -0.78
C LYS A 207 -7.69 -27.75 -0.85
N PRO A 208 -7.04 -28.06 0.29
CA PRO A 208 -5.62 -28.33 0.27
C PRO A 208 -5.31 -29.59 -0.54
N PRO A 209 -4.13 -29.63 -1.20
CA PRO A 209 -3.68 -30.86 -1.81
C PRO A 209 -3.56 -31.95 -0.74
N PRO A 210 -3.81 -33.22 -1.08
CA PRO A 210 -3.60 -34.31 -0.15
C PRO A 210 -2.14 -34.29 0.30
N ARG A 211 -1.91 -34.10 1.60
CA ARG A 211 -0.57 -34.23 2.18
C ARG A 211 -0.23 -35.70 2.13
N LEU A 212 0.89 -36.04 1.49
CA LEU A 212 1.47 -37.37 1.64
C LEU A 212 1.74 -37.55 3.14
N SER A 213 1.20 -38.61 3.74
CA SER A 213 1.48 -38.94 5.11
C SER A 213 2.93 -39.40 5.20
N ASN A 214 3.85 -38.54 5.65
CA ASN A 214 5.22 -38.96 5.96
C ASN A 214 5.30 -39.80 7.25
N ARG A 215 4.19 -40.40 7.69
CA ARG A 215 4.11 -41.37 8.79
C ARG A 215 4.12 -42.77 8.18
N ASP A 216 5.25 -43.13 7.59
CA ASP A 216 5.65 -44.52 7.51
C ASP A 216 6.56 -44.76 8.71
N TYR A 217 6.10 -45.60 9.63
CA TYR A 217 6.85 -46.10 10.79
C TYR A 217 7.94 -47.07 10.35
#